data_AF-A0A445ATB3-F1
#
_entry.id   AF-A0A445ATB3-F1
#
_cell.length_a   1.000
_cell.length_b   1.000
_cell.length_c   1.000
_cell.angle_alpha   90.00
_cell.angle_beta   90.00
_cell.angle_gamma   90.00
#
_symmetry.space_group_name_H-M   'P 1'
#
loop_
_entity.id
_entity.type
_entity.pdbx_description
1 polymer ?
#
loop_
_entity_poly.entity_id
_entity_poly.type
_entity_poly.pdbx_seq_one_letter_code
_entity_poly.pdbx_strand_id
1 'polypeptide(L)'
;MYAIGGSANPTINSQGNRFVAPNDRFSKEVTKHEDAPESEWRGWNWRSEGDLLVNGAFFTASGAGASSSYARASSLSARPSTLVGTITTGAGALVCKRGSRC
;
A
#
# COMPACT_ATOMS: atom_id res chain seq x y z
N MET A 1 10.94 10.34 0.53
CA MET A 1 9.48 10.30 0.29
C MET A 1 9.12 8.85 0.02
N TYR A 2 7.99 8.36 0.53
CA TYR A 2 7.55 6.97 0.43
C TYR A 2 6.03 6.92 0.27
N ALA A 3 5.47 5.77 -0.12
CA ALA A 3 4.02 5.60 -0.28
C ALA A 3 3.37 4.98 0.96
N ILE A 4 4.06 4.04 1.60
CA ILE A 4 3.61 3.35 2.82
C ILE A 4 4.72 3.45 3.86
N GLY A 5 4.37 3.81 5.08
CA GLY A 5 5.35 3.83 6.16
C GLY A 5 4.68 3.93 7.51
N GLY A 6 5.52 3.90 8.55
CA GLY A 6 5.06 4.00 9.92
C GLY A 6 6.21 3.83 10.89
N SER A 7 5.94 4.16 12.15
CA SER A 7 6.83 4.01 13.29
C SER A 7 6.12 3.24 14.40
N ALA A 8 6.89 2.73 15.38
CA ALA A 8 6.36 2.00 16.54
C ALA A 8 5.58 0.72 16.22
N ASN A 9 6.15 -0.15 15.37
CA ASN A 9 5.66 -1.51 15.09
C ASN A 9 4.20 -1.62 14.60
N PRO A 10 3.80 -0.87 13.56
CA PRO A 10 2.49 -1.07 12.96
C PRO A 10 2.47 -2.39 12.21
N THR A 11 1.28 -2.98 12.09
CA THR A 11 1.02 -4.11 11.21
C THR A 11 0.45 -3.57 9.89
N ILE A 12 1.10 -3.89 8.76
CA ILE A 12 0.71 -3.39 7.43
C ILE A 12 0.37 -4.56 6.51
N ASN A 13 -0.83 -4.49 5.93
CA ASN A 13 -1.33 -5.43 4.94
C ASN A 13 -1.65 -4.71 3.63
N SER A 14 -0.71 -4.72 2.68
CA SER A 14 -0.92 -4.21 1.32
C SER A 14 -1.40 -5.33 0.41
N GLN A 15 -2.57 -5.16 -0.22
CA GLN A 15 -3.11 -6.15 -1.14
C GLN A 15 -3.75 -5.50 -2.37
N GLY A 16 -3.38 -5.98 -3.56
CA GLY A 16 -3.99 -5.56 -4.82
C GLY A 16 -3.79 -4.08 -5.19
N ASN A 17 -2.79 -3.42 -4.63
CA ASN A 17 -2.45 -2.02 -4.93
C ASN A 17 -1.58 -1.90 -6.19
N ARG A 18 -1.45 -0.70 -6.74
CA ARG A 18 -0.56 -0.40 -7.87
C ARG A 18 0.38 0.75 -7.52
N PHE A 19 1.68 0.46 -7.43
CA PHE A 19 2.71 1.46 -7.13
C PHE A 19 3.56 1.74 -8.37
N VAL A 20 3.60 3.00 -8.79
CA VAL A 20 4.45 3.47 -9.88
C VAL A 20 5.53 4.37 -9.31
N ALA A 21 6.75 3.85 -9.21
CA ALA A 21 7.86 4.65 -8.71
C ALA A 21 8.21 5.77 -9.72
N PRO A 22 8.65 6.95 -9.26
CA PRO A 22 9.20 8.00 -10.11
C PRO A 22 10.50 7.53 -10.81
N ASN A 23 10.98 8.31 -11.79
CA ASN A 23 12.24 8.01 -12.49
C ASN A 23 13.50 8.24 -11.64
N ASP A 24 13.38 8.93 -10.50
CA ASP A 24 14.45 9.05 -9.53
C ASP A 24 14.84 7.67 -8.97
N ARG A 25 16.12 7.33 -9.09
CA ARG A 25 16.69 6.05 -8.65
C ARG A 25 16.67 5.87 -7.13
N PHE A 26 16.59 6.95 -6.36
CA PHE A 26 16.57 6.88 -4.90
C PHE A 26 15.14 6.77 -4.32
N SER A 27 14.13 6.78 -5.18
CA SER A 27 12.72 6.81 -4.81
C SER A 27 11.99 5.58 -5.36
N LYS A 28 12.58 4.38 -5.14
CA LYS A 28 12.05 3.09 -5.63
C LYS A 28 11.37 2.25 -4.54
N GLU A 29 11.73 2.47 -3.29
CA GLU A 29 11.12 1.73 -2.19
C GLU A 29 9.73 2.31 -1.88
N VAL A 30 8.71 1.45 -1.89
CA VAL A 30 7.32 1.79 -1.53
C VAL A 30 7.22 2.05 -0.02
N THR A 31 7.98 1.29 0.75
CA THR A 31 7.95 1.21 2.21
C THR A 31 8.97 2.13 2.86
N LYS A 32 8.66 2.62 4.06
CA LYS A 32 9.63 3.30 4.92
C LYS A 32 9.34 3.00 6.40
N HIS A 33 10.27 2.31 7.04
CA HIS A 33 10.25 2.06 8.48
C HIS A 33 10.89 3.27 9.18
N GLU A 34 10.08 4.08 9.85
CA GLU A 34 10.52 5.31 10.50
C GLU A 34 10.93 5.07 11.95
N ASP A 35 11.94 5.82 12.40
CA ASP A 35 12.40 5.87 13.79
C ASP A 35 12.79 4.52 14.42
N ALA A 36 13.15 3.53 13.60
CA ALA A 36 13.55 2.20 14.08
C ALA A 36 14.78 1.68 13.31
N PRO A 37 15.78 1.09 13.99
CA PRO A 37 16.85 0.37 13.32
C PRO A 37 16.33 -0.92 12.70
N GLU A 38 17.09 -1.44 11.73
CA GLU A 38 16.76 -2.67 11.01
C GLU A 38 16.60 -3.90 11.91
N SER A 39 17.37 -3.98 12.99
CA SER A 39 17.22 -5.03 14.01
C SER A 39 15.84 -5.04 14.69
N GLU A 40 15.15 -3.90 14.69
CA GLU A 40 13.82 -3.76 15.27
C GLU A 40 12.72 -3.92 14.21
N TRP A 41 12.76 -3.13 13.14
CA TRP A 41 11.66 -3.11 12.18
C TRP A 41 11.54 -4.40 11.36
N ARG A 42 12.61 -5.20 11.25
CA ARG A 42 12.54 -6.53 10.63
C ARG A 42 11.53 -7.46 11.31
N GLY A 43 11.20 -7.21 12.58
CA GLY A 43 10.17 -7.92 13.33
C GLY A 43 8.74 -7.40 13.12
N TRP A 44 8.56 -6.24 12.48
CA TRP A 44 7.24 -5.66 12.23
C TRP A 44 6.52 -6.45 11.15
N ASN A 45 5.19 -6.56 11.22
CA ASN A 45 4.44 -7.42 10.31
C ASN A 45 3.97 -6.64 9.08
N TRP A 46 4.82 -6.51 8.07
CA TRP A 46 4.50 -5.78 6.83
C TRP A 46 4.51 -6.74 5.65
N ARG A 47 3.38 -6.81 4.94
CA ARG A 47 3.22 -7.70 3.79
C ARG A 47 2.64 -7.00 2.57
N SER A 48 3.01 -7.53 1.41
CA SER A 48 2.49 -7.15 0.10
C SER A 48 2.04 -8.41 -0.64
N GLU A 49 0.80 -8.42 -1.15
CA GLU A 49 0.21 -9.56 -1.86
C GLU A 49 -0.60 -9.09 -3.06
N GLY A 50 -0.27 -9.58 -4.26
CA GLY A 50 -0.99 -9.21 -5.49
C GLY A 50 -0.82 -7.75 -5.93
N ASP A 51 0.09 -7.00 -5.30
CA ASP A 51 0.42 -5.64 -5.68
C ASP A 51 1.18 -5.60 -7.02
N LEU A 52 0.90 -4.58 -7.84
CA LEU A 52 1.60 -4.30 -9.08
C LEU A 52 2.66 -3.22 -8.85
N LEU A 53 3.93 -3.63 -8.95
CA LEU A 53 5.09 -2.77 -8.77
C LEU A 53 5.67 -2.38 -10.14
N VAL A 54 5.63 -1.08 -10.46
CA VAL A 54 5.98 -0.56 -11.79
C VAL A 54 7.18 0.39 -11.68
N ASN A 55 7.99 0.44 -12.74
CA ASN A 55 9.17 1.31 -12.84
C ASN A 55 10.22 1.04 -11.75
N GLY A 56 10.43 -0.23 -11.41
CA GLY A 56 11.39 -0.64 -10.38
C GLY A 56 10.95 -0.37 -8.94
N ALA A 57 9.66 -0.07 -8.71
CA ALA A 57 9.11 -0.04 -7.36
C ALA A 57 9.36 -1.37 -6.65
N PHE A 58 9.63 -1.35 -5.35
CA PHE A 58 9.71 -2.56 -4.55
C PHE A 58 9.16 -2.34 -3.14
N PHE A 59 8.68 -3.42 -2.53
CA PHE A 59 8.15 -3.42 -1.17
C PHE A 59 9.08 -4.25 -0.29
N THR A 60 9.56 -3.67 0.81
CA THR A 60 10.38 -4.39 1.79
C THR A 60 9.47 -5.01 2.84
N ALA A 61 9.17 -6.30 2.68
CA ALA A 61 8.38 -7.04 3.65
C ALA A 61 9.19 -7.39 4.91
N SER A 62 8.49 -7.52 6.03
CA SER A 62 9.07 -7.81 7.35
C SER A 62 8.13 -8.67 8.18
N GLY A 63 8.67 -9.25 9.26
CA GLY A 63 7.93 -10.09 10.19
C GLY A 63 7.69 -11.50 9.65
N ALA A 64 6.95 -12.30 10.42
CA ALA A 64 6.80 -13.73 10.17
C ALA A 64 5.88 -14.08 8.99
N GLY A 65 5.19 -13.09 8.41
CA GLY A 65 4.18 -13.31 7.37
C GLY A 65 2.94 -14.04 7.91
N ALA A 66 1.76 -13.47 7.66
CA ALA A 66 0.45 -14.06 7.95
C ALA A 66 0.13 -14.37 9.43
N SER A 67 -0.39 -13.37 10.15
CA SER A 67 -1.27 -13.64 11.29
C SER A 67 -2.70 -13.86 10.78
N SER A 68 -3.41 -14.82 11.38
CA SER A 68 -4.84 -15.07 11.17
C SER A 68 -5.74 -13.84 11.40
N SER A 69 -5.19 -12.76 11.94
CA SER A 69 -5.86 -11.45 12.09
C SER A 69 -6.16 -10.75 10.75
N TYR A 70 -5.41 -11.00 9.68
CA TYR A 70 -5.68 -10.36 8.38
C TYR A 70 -6.99 -10.85 7.75
N ALA A 71 -7.32 -12.13 7.92
CA ALA A 71 -8.57 -12.71 7.44
C ALA A 71 -9.81 -12.10 8.11
N ARG A 72 -9.66 -11.51 9.31
CA ARG A 72 -10.74 -10.79 10.00
C ARG A 72 -10.91 -9.35 9.53
N ALA A 73 -9.90 -8.76 8.89
CA ALA A 73 -9.91 -7.34 8.49
C ALA A 73 -10.65 -7.09 7.16
N SER A 74 -10.94 -8.14 6.38
CA SER A 74 -11.57 -8.01 5.06
C SER A 74 -12.85 -8.84 4.95
N SER A 75 -13.98 -8.21 4.68
CA SER A 75 -15.24 -8.91 4.32
C SER A 75 -15.23 -9.49 2.91
N LEU A 76 -14.27 -9.07 2.06
CA LEU A 76 -14.10 -9.45 0.66
C LEU A 76 -12.62 -9.58 0.34
N SER A 77 -12.25 -10.51 -0.55
CA SER A 77 -10.89 -10.60 -1.07
C SER A 77 -10.50 -9.35 -1.86
N ALA A 78 -9.22 -8.99 -1.80
CA ALA A 78 -8.68 -7.87 -2.58
C ALA A 78 -8.91 -8.10 -4.09
N ARG A 79 -9.29 -7.02 -4.79
CA ARG A 79 -9.40 -7.05 -6.25
C ARG A 79 -8.01 -7.05 -6.89
N PRO A 80 -7.83 -7.61 -8.09
CA PRO A 80 -6.55 -7.57 -8.79
C PRO A 80 -6.05 -6.14 -9.01
N SER A 81 -4.74 -5.94 -8.84
CA SER A 81 -4.07 -4.64 -9.02
C SER A 81 -4.19 -4.06 -10.43
N THR A 82 -4.47 -4.90 -11.43
CA THR A 82 -4.78 -4.46 -12.80
C THR A 82 -6.06 -3.63 -12.91
N LEU A 83 -6.99 -3.78 -11.96
CA LEU A 83 -8.23 -3.00 -11.92
C LEU A 83 -8.09 -1.67 -11.21
N VAL A 84 -6.98 -1.41 -10.49
CA VAL A 84 -6.80 -0.17 -9.71
C VAL A 84 -7.03 1.06 -10.57
N GLY A 85 -6.52 1.06 -11.81
CA GLY A 85 -6.70 2.17 -12.74
C GLY A 85 -8.17 2.46 -13.06
N THR A 86 -9.02 1.43 -13.21
CA THR A 86 -10.45 1.62 -13.53
C THR A 86 -11.27 1.96 -12.30
N ILE A 87 -11.04 1.30 -11.16
CA ILE A 87 -11.83 1.52 -9.93
C ILE A 87 -11.53 2.85 -9.25
N THR A 88 -10.39 3.48 -9.55
CA THR A 88 -10.02 4.80 -9.00
C THR A 88 -10.33 5.97 -9.94
N THR A 89 -10.89 5.72 -11.13
CA THR A 89 -11.24 6.80 -12.09
C THR A 89 -12.21 7.83 -11.53
N GLY A 90 -13.12 7.42 -10.65
CA GLY A 90 -14.06 8.30 -9.96
C GLY A 90 -13.58 8.81 -8.60
N ALA A 91 -12.31 8.61 -8.23
CA ALA A 91 -11.77 9.09 -6.96
C ALA A 91 -11.68 10.62 -6.96
N GLY A 92 -11.92 11.23 -5.79
CA GLY A 92 -11.91 12.68 -5.60
C GLY A 92 -13.32 13.23 -5.38
N ALA A 93 -13.44 14.56 -5.35
CA ALA A 93 -14.72 15.22 -5.16
C ALA A 93 -15.60 15.06 -6.42
N LEU A 94 -16.91 14.88 -6.19
CA LEU A 94 -17.87 14.90 -7.28
C LEU A 94 -17.89 16.29 -7.94
N VAL A 95 -18.02 16.32 -9.27
CA VAL A 95 -18.17 17.57 -10.02
C VAL A 95 -19.62 18.06 -9.88
N CYS A 96 -19.87 18.81 -8.80
CA CYS A 96 -21.18 19.35 -8.48
C CYS A 96 -21.44 20.71 -9.16
N LYS A 97 -22.65 20.89 -9.69
CA LYS A 97 -23.13 22.17 -10.22
C LYS A 97 -24.25 22.72 -9.33
N ARG A 98 -24.23 24.03 -9.08
CA ARG A 98 -25.29 24.71 -8.32
C ARG A 98 -26.64 24.44 -8.99
N GLY A 99 -27.60 23.90 -8.23
CA GLY A 99 -28.93 23.55 -8.72
C GLY A 99 -29.08 22.11 -9.25
N SER A 100 -28.05 21.27 -9.19
CA SER A 100 -28.13 19.83 -9.53
C SER A 100 -27.77 18.97 -8.33
N ARG A 101 -28.37 17.77 -8.24
CA ARG A 101 -28.00 16.81 -7.19
C ARG A 101 -26.64 16.19 -7.51
N CYS A 102 -25.88 16.02 -6.44
CA CYS A 102 -24.82 15.04 -6.29
C CYS A 102 -25.36 13.98 -5.33
#